data_AF-A0A964KKM7-F1
#
_entry.id   AF-A0A964KKM7-F1
#
_cell.length_a   1.000
_cell.length_b   1.000
_cell.length_c   1.000
_cell.angle_alpha   90.00
_cell.angle_beta   90.00
_cell.angle_gamma   90.00
#
_symmetry.space_group_name_H-M   'P 1'
#
loop_
_entity.id
_entity.type
_entity.pdbx_description
1 polymer ?
#
loop_
_entity_poly.entity_id
_entity_poly.type
_entity_poly.pdbx_seq_one_letter_code
_entity_poly.pdbx_strand_id
1 'polypeptide(L)'
;MHTLARVIVLVAMSAMVAGCGTRYATMRGAQGEDLMLLGHDPVAYFTVGQPTRGFPTIREDYDGVTFYFVSEANREAFRKEPAKFFPQYGAYCLSGAAYGIKLGYDPTEFTIRDGRIFFFGDVLGKEAWLLDPDWNIRHADEVWPEAKDTGWRWQSLKRYMNKVPWYKNGKEIHDAFTQKYPGRPWPDFDPGGMVTNLFLKDQRWRAREGYGQPVVGLVGMDPCPPACPGTVSQAFGEKP
;
A
#
# COMPACT_ATOMS: atom_id res chain seq x y z
N MET A 1 -37.34 -25.26 8.26
CA MET A 1 -37.07 -23.83 7.99
C MET A 1 -35.74 -23.34 8.57
N HIS A 2 -35.37 -23.67 9.81
CA HIS A 2 -34.11 -23.19 10.41
C HIS A 2 -32.82 -23.65 9.72
N THR A 3 -32.77 -24.87 9.17
CA THR A 3 -31.59 -25.40 8.47
C THR A 3 -31.35 -24.70 7.13
N LEU A 4 -32.42 -24.43 6.38
CA LEU A 4 -32.36 -23.73 5.09
C LEU A 4 -31.92 -22.27 5.27
N ALA A 5 -32.43 -21.59 6.30
CA ALA A 5 -32.00 -20.23 6.65
C ALA A 5 -30.52 -20.17 7.06
N ARG A 6 -30.02 -21.15 7.82
CA ARG A 6 -28.59 -21.25 8.17
C ARG A 6 -27.70 -21.48 6.96
N VAL A 7 -28.12 -22.35 6.03
CA VAL A 7 -27.37 -22.59 4.78
C VAL A 7 -27.36 -21.33 3.92
N ILE A 8 -28.49 -20.63 3.77
CA ILE A 8 -28.54 -19.36 3.01
C ILE A 8 -27.66 -18.28 3.64
N VAL A 9 -27.66 -18.15 4.97
CA VAL A 9 -26.80 -17.21 5.70
C VAL A 9 -25.32 -17.56 5.54
N LEU A 10 -24.95 -18.84 5.59
CA LEU A 10 -23.58 -19.29 5.37
C LEU A 10 -23.11 -19.10 3.91
N VAL A 11 -23.98 -19.34 2.92
CA VAL A 11 -23.71 -19.12 1.49
C VAL A 11 -23.62 -17.62 1.18
N ALA A 12 -24.49 -16.78 1.77
CA ALA A 12 -24.42 -15.33 1.62
C ALA A 12 -23.15 -14.75 2.27
N MET A 13 -22.74 -15.24 3.44
CA MET A 13 -21.49 -14.85 4.07
C MET A 13 -20.26 -15.28 3.24
N SER A 14 -20.27 -16.48 2.66
CA SER A 14 -19.16 -16.93 1.81
C SER A 14 -19.09 -16.20 0.46
N ALA A 15 -20.23 -15.83 -0.14
CA ALA A 15 -20.27 -14.97 -1.33
C ALA A 15 -19.78 -13.54 -1.03
N MET A 16 -20.07 -12.98 0.15
CA MET A 16 -19.51 -11.68 0.59
C MET A 16 -18.00 -11.72 0.79
N VAL A 17 -17.43 -12.86 1.18
CA VAL A 17 -15.97 -13.03 1.37
C VAL A 17 -15.23 -13.16 0.05
N ALA A 18 -15.83 -13.78 -0.97
CA ALA A 18 -15.21 -13.95 -2.30
C ALA A 18 -15.16 -12.66 -3.13
N GLY A 19 -16.05 -11.69 -2.87
CA GLY A 19 -16.21 -10.46 -3.68
C GLY A 19 -15.55 -9.18 -3.15
N CYS A 20 -14.82 -9.20 -2.03
CA CYS A 20 -14.44 -7.95 -1.33
C CYS A 20 -12.94 -7.60 -1.33
N GLY A 21 -12.13 -8.24 -2.18
CA GLY A 21 -10.71 -7.93 -2.26
C GLY A 21 -10.29 -7.57 -3.67
N THR A 22 -9.81 -6.35 -3.85
CA THR A 22 -9.23 -5.88 -5.10
C THR A 22 -7.89 -6.59 -5.38
N ARG A 23 -7.55 -6.76 -6.66
CA ARG A 23 -6.23 -7.26 -7.13
C ARG A 23 -5.10 -6.29 -6.77
N TYR A 24 -5.45 -5.00 -6.77
CA TYR A 24 -4.58 -3.86 -6.51
C TYR A 24 -5.06 -3.07 -5.30
N ALA A 25 -4.14 -2.35 -4.65
CA ALA A 25 -4.49 -1.45 -3.55
C ALA A 25 -5.15 -0.18 -4.10
N THR A 26 -6.39 -0.32 -4.56
CA THR A 26 -7.21 0.75 -5.13
C THR A 26 -8.22 1.29 -4.13
N MET A 27 -8.69 2.49 -4.41
CA MET A 27 -9.83 3.11 -3.74
C MET A 27 -10.85 3.58 -4.77
N ARG A 28 -12.12 3.72 -4.37
CA ARG A 28 -13.12 4.29 -5.27
C ARG A 28 -12.84 5.78 -5.48
N GLY A 29 -12.56 6.16 -6.72
CA GLY A 29 -12.27 7.52 -7.14
C GLY A 29 -13.51 8.42 -7.24
N ALA A 30 -13.29 9.68 -7.63
CA ALA A 30 -14.35 10.69 -7.75
C ALA A 30 -15.43 10.32 -8.79
N GLN A 31 -15.12 9.45 -9.74
CA GLN A 31 -16.02 8.97 -10.80
C GLN A 31 -16.46 7.52 -10.57
N GLY A 32 -16.18 6.94 -9.39
CA GLY A 32 -16.52 5.56 -9.04
C GLY A 32 -15.56 4.50 -9.60
N GLU A 33 -14.43 4.91 -10.19
CA GLU A 33 -13.40 4.04 -10.73
C GLU A 33 -12.54 3.40 -9.63
N ASP A 34 -11.79 2.35 -9.98
CA ASP A 34 -10.75 1.79 -9.12
C ASP A 34 -9.45 2.59 -9.28
N LEU A 35 -9.31 3.62 -8.44
CA LEU A 35 -8.25 4.60 -8.48
C LEU A 35 -6.98 4.10 -7.77
N MET A 36 -5.86 4.14 -8.49
CA MET A 36 -4.53 3.85 -7.97
C MET A 36 -3.88 5.08 -7.32
N LEU A 37 -2.96 4.81 -6.40
CA LEU A 37 -2.09 5.80 -5.74
C LEU A 37 -2.84 6.94 -5.05
N LEU A 38 -4.11 6.74 -4.68
CA LEU A 38 -5.01 7.78 -4.18
C LEU A 38 -5.07 9.02 -5.11
N GLY A 39 -4.84 8.83 -6.42
CA GLY A 39 -4.79 9.90 -7.42
C GLY A 39 -3.44 10.62 -7.54
N HIS A 40 -2.36 10.11 -6.94
CA HIS A 40 -1.02 10.62 -7.21
C HIS A 40 -0.51 10.13 -8.57
N ASP A 41 0.19 11.01 -9.26
CA ASP A 41 0.76 10.77 -10.58
C ASP A 41 1.92 9.77 -10.48
N PRO A 42 1.81 8.59 -11.12
CA PRO A 42 2.84 7.55 -11.05
C PRO A 42 4.16 7.97 -11.71
N VAL A 43 4.13 8.88 -12.69
CA VAL A 43 5.31 9.41 -13.38
C VAL A 43 6.02 10.47 -12.55
N ALA A 44 5.28 11.23 -11.75
CA ALA A 44 5.83 12.27 -10.88
C ALA A 44 6.86 11.71 -9.88
N TYR A 45 6.65 10.50 -9.35
CA TYR A 45 7.60 9.85 -8.46
C TYR A 45 9.00 9.69 -9.07
N PHE A 46 9.09 9.47 -10.38
CA PHE A 46 10.36 9.26 -11.09
C PHE A 46 10.95 10.53 -11.68
N THR A 47 10.12 11.55 -11.92
CA THR A 47 10.53 12.79 -12.60
C THR A 47 10.85 13.90 -11.61
N VAL A 48 9.91 14.23 -10.72
CA VAL A 48 10.10 15.27 -9.68
C VAL A 48 10.52 14.68 -8.33
N GLY A 49 10.50 13.35 -8.19
CA GLY A 49 11.00 12.66 -6.99
C GLY A 49 10.10 12.77 -5.76
N GLN A 50 8.84 13.19 -5.92
CA GLN A 50 7.91 13.42 -4.83
C GLN A 50 6.46 13.07 -5.21
N PRO A 51 5.63 12.65 -4.24
CA PRO A 51 4.22 12.37 -4.48
C PRO A 51 3.52 13.65 -4.94
N THR A 52 2.99 13.62 -6.16
CA THR A 52 2.31 14.77 -6.77
C THR A 52 0.91 14.37 -7.18
N ARG A 53 -0.11 15.10 -6.74
CA ARG A 53 -1.51 14.80 -7.07
C ARG A 53 -1.78 15.10 -8.55
N GLY A 54 -2.38 14.13 -9.24
CA GLY A 54 -2.91 14.33 -10.57
C GLY A 54 -4.30 14.96 -10.57
N PHE A 55 -4.89 15.07 -11.75
CA PHE A 55 -6.24 15.59 -11.93
C PHE A 55 -7.18 14.50 -12.48
N PRO A 56 -8.43 14.38 -11.99
CA PRO A 56 -9.38 13.40 -12.52
C PRO A 56 -9.71 13.59 -14.02
N THR A 57 -9.46 14.79 -14.55
CA THR A 57 -9.63 15.14 -15.97
C THR A 57 -8.46 14.67 -16.84
N ILE A 58 -7.30 14.40 -16.26
CA ILE A 58 -6.11 13.88 -16.96
C ILE A 58 -5.82 12.48 -16.41
N ARG A 59 -6.39 11.47 -17.05
CA ARG A 59 -6.37 10.09 -16.56
C ARG A 59 -6.10 9.07 -17.65
N GLU A 60 -5.65 7.89 -17.25
CA GLU A 60 -5.46 6.72 -18.11
C GLU A 60 -5.90 5.46 -17.36
N ASP A 61 -6.63 4.58 -18.05
CA ASP A 61 -6.97 3.25 -17.55
C ASP A 61 -5.93 2.23 -18.01
N TYR A 62 -5.42 1.42 -17.10
CA TYR A 62 -4.43 0.39 -17.39
C TYR A 62 -4.57 -0.81 -16.46
N ASP A 63 -4.60 -2.02 -17.03
CA ASP A 63 -4.79 -3.30 -16.31
C ASP A 63 -5.99 -3.30 -15.33
N GLY A 64 -7.09 -2.67 -15.75
CA GLY A 64 -8.35 -2.63 -14.98
C GLY A 64 -8.38 -1.62 -13.84
N VAL A 65 -7.41 -0.71 -13.76
CA VAL A 65 -7.39 0.39 -12.77
C VAL A 65 -7.10 1.73 -13.44
N THR A 66 -7.46 2.81 -12.76
CA THR A 66 -7.30 4.18 -13.27
C THR A 66 -6.15 4.90 -12.56
N PHE A 67 -5.36 5.64 -13.33
CA PHE A 67 -4.33 6.56 -12.84
C PHE A 67 -4.69 7.99 -13.21
N TYR A 68 -4.37 8.93 -12.32
CA TYR A 68 -4.47 10.38 -12.58
C TYR A 68 -3.08 10.97 -12.80
N PHE A 69 -2.99 12.04 -13.58
CA PHE A 69 -1.73 12.68 -13.95
C PHE A 69 -1.78 14.18 -13.70
N VAL A 70 -0.62 14.76 -13.37
CA VAL A 70 -0.47 16.20 -13.18
C VAL A 70 -0.43 16.96 -14.51
N SER A 71 -0.11 16.26 -15.61
CA SER A 71 -0.04 16.83 -16.95
C SER A 71 -0.30 15.79 -18.04
N GLU A 72 -0.71 16.25 -19.21
CA GLU A 72 -0.83 15.41 -20.42
C GLU A 72 0.51 14.77 -20.81
N ALA A 73 1.63 15.46 -20.59
CA ALA A 73 2.96 14.92 -20.86
C ALA A 73 3.26 13.69 -19.98
N ASN A 74 2.89 13.72 -18.70
CA ASN A 74 3.04 12.57 -17.80
C ASN A 74 2.12 11.42 -18.20
N ARG A 75 0.86 11.73 -18.55
CA ARG A 75 -0.06 10.70 -19.07
C ARG A 75 0.52 10.00 -20.30
N GLU A 76 1.02 10.76 -21.27
CA GLU A 76 1.63 10.21 -22.48
C GLU A 76 2.93 9.42 -22.19
N ALA A 77 3.73 9.85 -21.21
CA ALA A 77 4.89 9.08 -20.75
C ALA A 77 4.46 7.73 -20.16
N PHE A 78 3.41 7.72 -19.33
CA PHE A 78 2.85 6.48 -18.77
C PHE A 78 2.32 5.55 -19.87
N ARG A 79 1.57 6.08 -20.85
CA ARG A 79 1.01 5.28 -21.96
C ARG A 79 2.09 4.59 -22.79
N LYS A 80 3.24 5.24 -22.97
CA LYS A 80 4.37 4.66 -23.72
C LYS A 80 5.05 3.50 -23.01
N GLU A 81 5.21 3.61 -21.68
CA GLU A 81 5.94 2.62 -20.87
C GLU A 81 5.23 2.34 -19.53
N PRO A 82 4.00 1.81 -19.52
CA PRO A 82 3.20 1.73 -18.29
C PRO A 82 3.84 0.82 -17.25
N ALA A 83 4.50 -0.26 -17.68
CA ALA A 83 5.20 -1.19 -16.79
C ALA A 83 6.32 -0.54 -15.96
N LYS A 84 6.94 0.54 -16.44
CA LYS A 84 7.99 1.28 -15.72
C LYS A 84 7.44 2.04 -14.52
N PHE A 85 6.25 2.60 -14.68
CA PHE A 85 5.62 3.46 -13.67
C PHE A 85 4.63 2.69 -12.79
N PHE A 86 4.30 1.45 -13.16
CA PHE A 86 3.35 0.64 -12.42
C PHE A 86 3.90 0.26 -11.03
N PRO A 87 3.13 0.47 -9.95
CA PRO A 87 3.55 0.12 -8.60
C PRO A 87 3.83 -1.37 -8.43
N GLN A 88 4.97 -1.70 -7.82
CA GLN A 88 5.29 -3.09 -7.55
C GLN A 88 4.30 -3.71 -6.56
N TYR A 89 4.01 -4.99 -6.78
CA TYR A 89 3.11 -5.77 -5.95
C TYR A 89 1.76 -5.09 -5.72
N GLY A 90 1.24 -4.43 -6.76
CA GLY A 90 -0.07 -3.81 -6.74
C GLY A 90 -0.23 -2.65 -5.78
N ALA A 91 0.87 -1.95 -5.46
CA ALA A 91 0.97 -0.90 -4.45
C ALA A 91 0.70 -1.34 -3.00
N TYR A 92 0.50 -2.64 -2.71
CA TYR A 92 0.40 -3.07 -1.32
C TYR A 92 1.71 -2.84 -0.56
N CYS A 93 1.60 -2.73 0.76
CA CYS A 93 2.75 -2.54 1.64
C CYS A 93 3.84 -3.58 1.38
N LEU A 94 5.02 -3.11 1.01
CA LEU A 94 6.10 -3.99 0.58
C LEU A 94 6.69 -4.84 1.72
N SER A 95 6.64 -4.35 2.97
CA SER A 95 7.06 -5.17 4.12
C SER A 95 6.17 -6.40 4.30
N GLY A 96 4.89 -6.31 3.93
CA GLY A 96 3.96 -7.43 3.91
C GLY A 96 4.13 -8.32 2.67
N ALA A 97 4.47 -7.74 1.51
CA ALA A 97 4.58 -8.45 0.24
C ALA A 97 5.62 -9.59 0.29
N ALA A 98 6.75 -9.40 0.98
CA ALA A 98 7.75 -10.46 1.20
C ALA A 98 7.23 -11.69 1.95
N TYR A 99 6.10 -11.55 2.65
CA TYR A 99 5.40 -12.62 3.37
C TYR A 99 4.07 -13.01 2.69
N GLY A 100 3.76 -12.45 1.53
CA GLY A 100 2.48 -12.61 0.83
C GLY A 100 1.30 -11.96 1.54
N ILE A 101 1.54 -11.06 2.50
CA ILE A 101 0.51 -10.32 3.23
C ILE A 101 0.22 -9.02 2.46
N LYS A 102 -1.03 -8.82 2.08
CA LYS A 102 -1.51 -7.61 1.40
C LYS A 102 -2.10 -6.63 2.43
N LEU A 103 -1.38 -5.56 2.75
CA LEU A 103 -1.83 -4.45 3.59
C LEU A 103 -1.80 -3.14 2.81
N GLY A 104 -2.62 -2.18 3.22
CA GLY A 104 -2.67 -0.85 2.61
C GLY A 104 -1.33 -0.11 2.66
N TYR A 105 -1.19 0.90 1.82
CA TYR A 105 0.01 1.72 1.66
C TYR A 105 -0.31 3.20 1.87
N ASP A 106 0.73 4.01 2.03
CA ASP A 106 0.66 5.46 1.93
C ASP A 106 1.43 5.90 0.67
N PRO A 107 0.81 6.63 -0.27
CA PRO A 107 1.49 7.11 -1.48
C PRO A 107 2.63 8.10 -1.19
N THR A 108 2.75 8.62 0.03
CA THR A 108 3.86 9.47 0.48
C THR A 108 5.03 8.67 1.07
N GLU A 109 4.82 7.40 1.41
CA GLU A 109 5.87 6.48 1.84
C GLU A 109 6.26 5.51 0.75
N PHE A 110 7.30 5.91 0.01
CA PHE A 110 7.82 5.11 -1.08
C PHE A 110 9.35 5.07 -1.07
N THR A 111 9.88 4.19 -1.91
CA THR A 111 11.26 4.19 -2.37
C THR A 111 11.32 3.76 -3.84
N ILE A 112 12.33 4.22 -4.56
CA ILE A 112 12.62 3.76 -5.92
C ILE A 112 13.97 3.03 -5.89
N ARG A 113 13.99 1.79 -6.37
CA ARG A 113 15.21 0.97 -6.47
C ARG A 113 15.20 0.23 -7.80
N ASP A 114 16.30 0.31 -8.53
CA ASP A 114 16.48 -0.35 -9.84
C ASP A 114 15.34 -0.05 -10.83
N GLY A 115 14.88 1.21 -10.85
CA GLY A 115 13.78 1.66 -11.71
C GLY A 115 12.39 1.16 -11.31
N ARG A 116 12.25 0.48 -10.17
CA ARG A 116 10.98 -0.02 -9.62
C ARG A 116 10.55 0.83 -8.42
N ILE A 117 9.26 1.12 -8.33
CA ILE A 117 8.68 1.87 -7.20
C ILE A 117 7.98 0.96 -6.20
N PHE A 118 8.21 1.25 -4.93
CA PHE A 118 7.87 0.42 -3.79
C PHE A 118 7.17 1.28 -2.73
N PHE A 119 5.97 0.90 -2.31
CA PHE A 119 5.18 1.65 -1.32
C PHE A 119 5.11 0.92 0.02
N PHE A 120 4.98 1.70 1.09
CA PHE A 120 4.89 1.20 2.45
C PHE A 120 3.62 1.67 3.11
N GLY A 121 3.02 0.77 3.91
CA GLY A 121 1.94 1.12 4.81
C GLY A 121 2.43 2.05 5.89
N ASP A 122 3.60 1.79 6.46
CA ASP A 122 4.05 2.46 7.67
C ASP A 122 5.57 2.60 7.77
N VAL A 123 6.00 3.53 8.62
CA VAL A 123 7.42 3.83 8.84
C VAL A 123 8.19 2.64 9.38
N LEU A 124 7.56 1.83 10.25
CA LEU A 124 8.19 0.66 10.85
C LEU A 124 8.43 -0.43 9.80
N GLY A 125 7.46 -0.67 8.93
CA GLY A 125 7.54 -1.57 7.79
C GLY A 125 8.61 -1.13 6.80
N LYS A 126 8.73 0.18 6.54
CA LYS A 126 9.81 0.73 5.71
C LYS A 126 11.18 0.51 6.35
N GLU A 127 11.35 0.82 7.63
CA GLU A 127 12.61 0.60 8.35
C GLU A 127 12.99 -0.89 8.38
N ALA A 128 12.03 -1.77 8.65
CA ALA A 128 12.23 -3.22 8.59
C ALA A 128 12.65 -3.69 7.19
N TRP A 129 12.05 -3.12 6.14
CA TRP A 129 12.39 -3.46 4.76
C TRP A 129 13.80 -2.99 4.38
N LEU A 130 14.22 -1.81 4.83
CA LEU A 130 15.55 -1.24 4.59
C LEU A 130 16.69 -2.01 5.28
N LEU A 131 16.39 -2.96 6.16
CA LEU A 131 17.39 -3.87 6.72
C LEU A 131 18.01 -4.74 5.62
N ASP A 132 17.21 -5.20 4.66
CA ASP A 132 17.69 -6.02 3.53
C ASP A 132 16.73 -5.92 2.33
N PRO A 133 16.83 -4.85 1.51
CA PRO A 133 15.99 -4.66 0.33
C PRO A 133 15.98 -5.85 -0.63
N ASP A 134 17.16 -6.43 -0.89
CA ASP A 134 17.30 -7.50 -1.88
C ASP A 134 16.67 -8.80 -1.37
N TRP A 135 16.80 -9.10 -0.07
CA TRP A 135 16.07 -10.21 0.54
C TRP A 135 14.56 -10.01 0.44
N ASN A 136 14.06 -8.81 0.72
CA ASN A 136 12.62 -8.56 0.66
C ASN A 136 12.09 -8.68 -0.78
N ILE A 137 12.80 -8.13 -1.77
CA ILE A 137 12.42 -8.21 -3.19
C ILE A 137 12.41 -9.66 -3.66
N ARG A 138 13.46 -10.45 -3.36
CA ARG A 138 13.51 -11.86 -3.77
C ARG A 138 12.33 -12.67 -3.24
N HIS A 139 12.01 -12.55 -1.95
CA HIS A 139 10.91 -13.30 -1.35
C HIS A 139 9.53 -12.77 -1.76
N ALA A 140 9.41 -11.46 -2.01
CA ALA A 140 8.20 -10.89 -2.59
C ALA A 140 7.99 -11.43 -4.01
N ASP A 141 9.03 -11.45 -4.86
CA ASP A 141 8.97 -12.02 -6.21
C ASP A 141 8.64 -13.53 -6.19
N GLU A 142 9.12 -14.28 -5.19
CA GLU A 142 8.80 -15.71 -5.00
C GLU A 142 7.33 -15.94 -4.63
N VAL A 143 6.76 -15.15 -3.73
CA VAL A 143 5.41 -15.36 -3.21
C VAL A 143 4.34 -14.66 -4.04
N TRP A 144 4.64 -13.52 -4.67
CA TRP A 144 3.64 -12.71 -5.34
C TRP A 144 2.81 -13.43 -6.42
N PRO A 145 3.36 -14.37 -7.21
CA PRO A 145 2.58 -15.11 -8.21
C PRO A 145 1.36 -15.84 -7.63
N GLU A 146 1.41 -16.31 -6.38
CA GLU A 146 0.25 -16.94 -5.73
C GLU A 146 -0.78 -15.90 -5.26
N ALA A 147 -0.31 -14.70 -4.91
CA ALA A 147 -1.06 -13.69 -4.16
C ALA A 147 -1.70 -12.66 -5.09
N LYS A 148 -1.14 -12.44 -6.28
CA LYS A 148 -1.53 -11.33 -7.17
C LYS A 148 -3.05 -11.30 -7.42
N ASP A 149 -3.68 -12.43 -7.69
CA ASP A 149 -5.09 -12.51 -8.10
C ASP A 149 -6.06 -12.80 -6.94
N THR A 150 -5.56 -12.90 -5.71
CA THR A 150 -6.41 -13.15 -4.53
C THR A 150 -6.79 -11.84 -3.85
N GLY A 151 -8.04 -11.78 -3.37
CA GLY A 151 -8.53 -10.63 -2.62
C GLY A 151 -7.70 -10.37 -1.36
N TRP A 152 -7.32 -9.11 -1.13
CA TRP A 152 -6.32 -8.77 -0.11
C TRP A 152 -6.63 -9.25 1.31
N ARG A 153 -7.90 -9.15 1.75
CA ARG A 153 -8.29 -9.62 3.09
C ARG A 153 -8.10 -11.13 3.25
N TRP A 154 -8.58 -11.89 2.27
CA TRP A 154 -8.46 -13.34 2.27
C TRP A 154 -7.00 -13.77 2.20
N GLN A 155 -6.22 -13.17 1.30
CA GLN A 155 -4.80 -13.44 1.14
C GLN A 155 -4.02 -13.17 2.43
N SER A 156 -4.26 -12.02 3.06
CA SER A 156 -3.61 -11.66 4.32
C SER A 156 -4.01 -12.60 5.45
N LEU A 157 -5.30 -12.93 5.59
CA LEU A 157 -5.77 -13.88 6.60
C LEU A 157 -5.13 -15.27 6.40
N LYS A 158 -5.08 -15.76 5.16
CA LYS A 158 -4.37 -17.00 4.80
C LYS A 158 -2.93 -16.97 5.30
N ARG A 159 -2.20 -15.87 5.09
CA ARG A 159 -0.80 -15.73 5.50
C ARG A 159 -0.58 -15.49 7.00
N TYR A 160 -1.55 -14.89 7.69
CA TYR A 160 -1.51 -14.84 9.15
C TYR A 160 -1.69 -16.23 9.79
N MET A 161 -2.54 -17.08 9.19
CA MET A 161 -2.74 -18.46 9.66
C MET A 161 -1.63 -19.41 9.21
N ASN A 162 -1.06 -19.19 8.02
CA ASN A 162 0.00 -20.01 7.44
C ASN A 162 1.16 -19.14 6.95
N LYS A 163 2.08 -18.85 7.88
CA LYS A 163 3.27 -18.04 7.65
C LYS A 163 4.23 -18.75 6.70
N VAL A 164 4.91 -17.98 5.86
CA VAL A 164 6.02 -18.48 5.05
C VAL A 164 7.19 -18.96 5.94
N PRO A 165 8.04 -19.90 5.47
CA PRO A 165 9.16 -20.41 6.25
C PRO A 165 10.16 -19.34 6.72
N TRP A 166 10.25 -18.23 6.00
CA TRP A 166 11.15 -17.11 6.29
C TRP A 166 10.46 -15.92 7.00
N TYR A 167 9.28 -16.14 7.58
CA TYR A 167 8.55 -15.08 8.28
C TYR A 167 9.36 -14.56 9.47
N LYS A 168 9.59 -13.24 9.52
CA LYS A 168 10.25 -12.58 10.66
C LYS A 168 9.21 -11.93 11.56
N ASN A 169 9.29 -12.20 12.86
CA ASN A 169 8.48 -11.52 13.86
C ASN A 169 9.13 -10.21 14.32
N GLY A 170 8.38 -9.40 15.08
CA GLY A 170 8.84 -8.08 15.52
C GLY A 170 10.14 -8.10 16.33
N LYS A 171 10.38 -9.14 17.13
CA LYS A 171 11.63 -9.28 17.89
C LYS A 171 12.82 -9.50 16.95
N GLU A 172 12.69 -10.41 15.98
CA GLU A 172 13.76 -10.70 15.02
C GLU A 172 14.11 -9.46 14.17
N ILE A 173 13.09 -8.69 13.77
CA ILE A 173 13.28 -7.43 13.05
C ILE A 173 14.01 -6.40 13.93
N HIS A 174 13.58 -6.25 15.18
CA HIS A 174 14.19 -5.30 16.11
C HIS A 174 15.64 -5.67 16.47
N ASP A 175 15.92 -6.95 16.69
CA ASP A 175 17.28 -7.45 16.94
C ASP A 175 18.17 -7.16 15.71
N ALA A 176 17.68 -7.47 14.49
CA ALA A 176 18.40 -7.20 13.25
C ALA A 176 18.65 -5.71 13.03
N PHE A 177 17.69 -4.84 13.39
CA PHE A 177 17.87 -3.39 13.34
C PHE A 177 18.95 -2.92 14.32
N THR A 178 18.88 -3.39 15.57
CA THR A 178 19.85 -3.02 16.61
C THR A 178 21.26 -3.44 16.22
N GLN A 179 21.40 -4.62 15.61
CA GLN A 179 22.67 -5.11 15.10
C GLN A 179 23.20 -4.26 13.93
N LYS A 180 22.34 -3.90 12.98
CA LYS A 180 22.73 -3.14 11.78
C LYS A 180 23.02 -1.66 12.10
N TYR A 181 22.30 -1.09 13.05
CA TYR A 181 22.37 0.33 13.42
C TYR A 181 22.58 0.50 14.93
N PRO A 182 23.76 0.12 15.46
CA PRO A 182 24.01 0.20 16.90
C PRO A 182 23.88 1.65 17.37
N GLY A 183 23.06 1.86 18.41
CA GLY A 183 22.82 3.19 19.01
C GLY A 183 21.74 4.03 18.33
N ARG A 184 21.18 3.61 17.19
CA ARG A 184 19.98 4.26 16.62
C ARG A 184 18.74 3.75 17.38
N PRO A 185 17.85 4.63 17.88
CA PRO A 185 16.62 4.19 18.52
C PRO A 185 15.68 3.56 17.48
N TRP A 186 15.01 2.48 17.88
CA TRP A 186 13.90 1.94 17.10
C TRP A 186 12.76 2.97 17.02
N PRO A 187 12.10 3.16 15.87
CA PRO A 187 11.00 4.11 15.75
C PRO A 187 9.88 3.82 16.77
N ASP A 188 9.48 4.84 17.53
CA ASP A 188 8.33 4.78 18.44
C ASP A 188 7.03 4.92 17.63
N PHE A 189 6.57 3.80 17.07
CA PHE A 189 5.42 3.75 16.18
C PHE A 189 4.62 2.45 16.38
N ASP A 190 3.31 2.56 16.58
CA ASP A 190 2.40 1.41 16.63
C ASP A 190 1.74 1.20 15.24
N PRO A 191 2.12 0.15 14.50
CA PRO A 191 1.52 -0.18 13.20
C PRO A 191 0.09 -0.71 13.30
N GLY A 192 -0.40 -0.95 14.53
CA GLY A 192 -1.66 -1.59 14.83
C GLY A 192 -1.58 -3.11 14.69
N GLY A 193 -2.48 -3.81 15.39
CA GLY A 193 -2.61 -5.25 15.29
C GLY A 193 -3.23 -5.73 13.97
N MET A 194 -3.29 -7.06 13.81
CA MET A 194 -3.96 -7.70 12.66
C MET A 194 -5.39 -7.19 12.45
N VAL A 195 -6.19 -7.11 13.53
CA VAL A 195 -7.59 -6.67 13.46
C VAL A 195 -7.67 -5.23 12.95
N THR A 196 -6.84 -4.34 13.48
CA THR A 196 -6.77 -2.95 13.05
C THR A 196 -6.45 -2.89 11.55
N ASN A 197 -5.38 -3.55 11.12
CA ASN A 197 -4.91 -3.50 9.75
C ASN A 197 -5.89 -4.11 8.73
N LEU A 198 -6.62 -5.17 9.09
CA LEU A 198 -7.55 -5.85 8.18
C LEU A 198 -8.95 -5.22 8.11
N PHE A 199 -9.41 -4.64 9.22
CA PHE A 199 -10.82 -4.30 9.39
C PHE A 199 -11.10 -2.85 9.76
N LEU A 200 -10.18 -2.17 10.46
CA LEU A 200 -10.44 -0.83 11.02
C LEU A 200 -9.70 0.27 10.27
N LYS A 201 -8.59 -0.07 9.64
CA LYS A 201 -7.70 0.88 8.99
C LYS A 201 -8.23 1.28 7.62
N ASP A 202 -8.51 2.58 7.47
CA ASP A 202 -8.86 3.16 6.18
C ASP A 202 -7.64 3.06 5.24
N GLN A 203 -7.86 2.72 3.98
CA GLN A 203 -6.78 2.61 2.99
C GLN A 203 -6.12 3.97 2.70
N ARG A 204 -6.78 5.08 3.06
CA ARG A 204 -6.27 6.45 2.93
C ARG A 204 -5.39 6.88 4.10
N TRP A 205 -5.12 6.05 5.09
CA TRP A 205 -4.36 6.47 6.27
C TRP A 205 -2.94 6.96 5.95
N ARG A 206 -2.36 7.78 6.85
CA ARG A 206 -0.99 8.30 6.72
C ARG A 206 0.02 7.49 7.52
N ALA A 207 0.97 6.90 6.82
CA ALA A 207 2.03 6.04 7.34
C ALA A 207 2.89 6.71 8.41
N ARG A 208 3.20 8.01 8.24
CA ARG A 208 4.03 8.77 9.18
C ARG A 208 3.30 9.24 10.42
N GLU A 209 1.98 9.32 10.34
CA GLU A 209 1.17 9.95 11.38
C GLU A 209 0.51 8.91 12.30
N GLY A 210 0.44 7.66 11.86
CA GLY A 210 -0.10 6.57 12.67
C GLY A 210 -1.61 6.40 12.47
N TYR A 211 -2.16 5.33 13.04
CA TYR A 211 -3.50 4.86 12.71
C TYR A 211 -4.64 5.82 13.11
N GLY A 212 -4.40 6.73 14.07
CA GLY A 212 -5.40 7.64 14.64
C GLY A 212 -5.41 9.05 14.03
N GLN A 213 -4.57 9.33 13.05
CA GLN A 213 -4.39 10.66 12.47
C GLN A 213 -5.20 10.85 11.18
N PRO A 214 -5.39 12.10 10.70
CA PRO A 214 -6.18 12.38 9.51
C PRO A 214 -5.68 11.61 8.27
N VAL A 215 -6.62 10.99 7.56
CA VAL A 215 -6.36 10.26 6.32
C VAL A 215 -5.89 11.21 5.20
N VAL A 216 -5.04 10.72 4.30
CA VAL A 216 -4.75 11.33 3.00
C VAL A 216 -6.06 11.42 2.23
N GLY A 217 -6.60 12.62 2.09
CA GLY A 217 -7.85 12.74 1.33
C GLY A 217 -7.66 12.46 -0.16
N LEU A 218 -8.76 12.13 -0.83
CA LEU A 218 -8.80 11.66 -2.20
C LEU A 218 -8.92 12.82 -3.19
N VAL A 219 -8.17 12.73 -4.29
CA VAL A 219 -8.22 13.72 -5.38
C VAL A 219 -9.63 13.82 -5.94
N GLY A 220 -10.15 15.05 -6.03
CA GLY A 220 -11.48 15.33 -6.60
C GLY A 220 -12.66 15.04 -5.67
N MET A 221 -12.42 14.56 -4.45
CA MET A 221 -13.48 14.31 -3.44
C MET A 221 -13.29 15.14 -2.18
N ASP A 222 -12.05 15.35 -1.73
CA ASP A 222 -11.77 16.08 -0.51
C ASP A 222 -11.36 17.55 -0.79
N PRO A 223 -11.95 18.54 -0.08
CA PRO A 223 -11.88 19.97 -0.45
C PRO A 223 -10.47 20.58 -0.40
N CYS A 224 -9.61 20.11 0.49
CA CYS A 224 -8.15 20.04 0.37
C CYS A 224 -7.69 19.28 1.62
N PRO A 225 -7.11 18.09 1.51
CA PRO A 225 -6.52 17.42 2.66
C PRO A 225 -5.25 18.19 3.07
N PRO A 226 -4.74 18.05 4.30
CA PRO A 226 -3.61 18.82 4.85
C PRO A 226 -2.24 18.66 4.13
N ALA A 227 -2.22 18.15 2.91
CA ALA A 227 -1.07 18.10 2.01
C ALA A 227 -1.48 18.56 0.60
N CYS A 228 -1.88 19.83 0.46
CA CYS A 228 -1.94 20.47 -0.86
C CYS A 228 -0.50 20.56 -1.44
N PRO A 229 -0.31 20.76 -2.76
CA PRO A 229 1.02 20.79 -3.39
C PRO A 229 1.99 21.71 -2.64
N GLY A 230 3.14 21.19 -2.20
CA GLY A 230 4.13 21.93 -1.41
C GLY A 230 4.17 21.62 0.09
N THR A 231 3.23 20.81 0.62
CA THR A 231 3.28 20.35 2.02
C THR A 231 3.99 19.00 2.08
N VAL A 232 5.28 19.01 2.41
CA VAL A 232 6.05 17.81 2.72
C VAL A 232 5.49 17.21 4.01
N SER A 233 5.17 15.93 4.04
CA SER A 233 4.97 15.23 5.32
C SER A 233 6.29 15.34 6.10
N GLN A 234 6.33 16.09 7.20
CA GLN A 234 7.54 16.21 8.03
C GLN A 234 8.09 14.81 8.34
N ALA A 235 9.41 14.66 8.35
CA ALA A 235 10.02 13.38 8.67
C ALA A 235 9.68 13.00 10.13
N PHE A 236 9.45 11.71 10.37
CA PHE A 236 9.38 11.21 11.74
C PHE A 236 10.72 11.52 12.44
N GLY A 237 10.69 12.38 13.46
CA GLY A 237 11.88 12.86 14.18
C GLY A 237 12.30 14.31 13.89
N GLU A 238 11.69 14.98 12.90
CA GLU A 238 11.81 16.44 12.77
C GLU A 238 10.87 17.10 13.79
N LYS A 239 11.43 17.67 14.85
CA LYS A 239 10.69 18.61 15.70
C LYS A 239 10.44 19.91 14.91
N PRO A 240 9.32 20.61 15.16
CA PRO A 240 9.00 21.87 14.50
C PRO A 240 10.07 22.94 14.67
#